data_AF-A0A7K2ZJ92-F1
#
_entry.id   AF-A0A7K2ZJ92-F1
#
_cell.length_a   1.000
_cell.length_b   1.000
_cell.length_c   1.000
_cell.angle_alpha   90.00
_cell.angle_beta   90.00
_cell.angle_gamma   90.00
#
_symmetry.space_group_name_H-M   'P 1'
#
loop_
_entity.id
_entity.type
_entity.pdbx_description
1 polymer ?
#
loop_
_entity_poly.entity_id
_entity_poly.type
_entity_poly.pdbx_seq_one_letter_code
_entity_poly.pdbx_strand_id
1 'polypeptide(L)'
;MAFAASVAFVTGAAPAAADPIETCTPTVGAIVAVDFGPFGGGVVRGCDTTPTTGYELLRDGGFTTEGTQHDGPGFICRIGNGAFNSGKQYPTPAKESCVLTPQAGAYWSYWIASPGQASWSYSPLGAMDRKPKAGDVDAWVFGATDVGGTTSRPAFTPDDVRAKGGAPDPSETPTDGPSVPVGKIDVPAAARWVTQQLHDGSHVVDEGSETPNYFLTTEAAYALAAAGGRSPALDKVVARLAAGTGEYAYAAGPKEAP
;
A
#
# COMPACT_ATOMS: atom_id res chain seq x y z
N MET A 1 -62.90 6.77 14.75
CA MET A 1 -61.46 6.44 14.81
C MET A 1 -61.00 6.13 13.39
N ALA A 2 -60.27 7.05 12.75
CA ALA A 2 -59.65 6.84 11.44
C ALA A 2 -58.14 6.69 11.67
N PHE A 3 -57.59 5.53 11.32
CA PHE A 3 -56.16 5.25 11.42
C PHE A 3 -55.45 5.88 10.22
N ALA A 4 -54.58 6.84 10.47
CA ALA A 4 -53.67 7.40 9.47
C ALA A 4 -52.45 6.48 9.34
N ALA A 5 -52.29 5.84 8.18
CA ALA A 5 -51.11 5.06 7.86
C ALA A 5 -49.95 6.02 7.52
N SER A 6 -48.90 5.99 8.33
CA SER A 6 -47.66 6.73 8.08
C SER A 6 -46.74 5.87 7.23
N VAL A 7 -46.39 6.34 6.03
CA VAL A 7 -45.42 5.69 5.14
C VAL A 7 -44.04 6.21 5.52
N ALA A 8 -43.22 5.39 6.17
CA ALA A 8 -41.82 5.70 6.43
C ALA A 8 -41.01 5.44 5.15
N PHE A 9 -40.47 6.51 4.54
CA PHE A 9 -39.47 6.39 3.50
C PHE A 9 -38.14 5.99 4.14
N VAL A 10 -37.71 4.75 3.91
CA VAL A 10 -36.35 4.30 4.22
C VAL A 10 -35.44 4.90 3.13
N THR A 11 -34.78 6.01 3.43
CA THR A 11 -33.67 6.50 2.60
C THR A 11 -32.49 5.57 2.81
N GLY A 12 -32.35 4.57 1.94
CA GLY A 12 -31.10 3.82 1.83
C GLY A 12 -29.98 4.77 1.42
N ALA A 13 -28.88 4.79 2.16
CA ALA A 13 -27.67 5.49 1.72
C ALA A 13 -27.27 4.93 0.35
N ALA A 14 -27.15 5.81 -0.65
CA ALA A 14 -26.59 5.42 -1.93
C ALA A 14 -25.18 4.85 -1.69
N PRO A 15 -24.75 3.83 -2.45
CA PRO A 15 -23.36 3.39 -2.41
C PRO A 15 -22.45 4.61 -2.64
N ALA A 16 -21.39 4.74 -1.86
CA ALA A 16 -20.37 5.77 -2.06
C ALA A 16 -19.84 5.61 -3.50
N ALA A 17 -20.13 6.61 -4.34
CA ALA A 17 -19.62 6.66 -5.69
C ALA A 17 -18.28 7.37 -5.65
N ALA A 18 -17.32 6.87 -6.45
CA ALA A 18 -16.04 7.53 -6.63
C ALA A 18 -16.24 8.99 -7.04
N ASP A 19 -15.39 9.87 -6.52
CA ASP A 19 -15.28 11.23 -7.06
C ASP A 19 -14.83 11.14 -8.54
N PRO A 20 -15.21 12.12 -9.38
CA PRO A 20 -14.70 12.18 -10.75
C PRO A 20 -13.17 12.21 -10.75
N ILE A 21 -12.54 11.35 -11.56
CA ILE A 21 -11.09 11.11 -11.52
C ILE A 21 -10.26 12.39 -11.68
N GLU A 22 -10.77 13.35 -12.46
CA GLU A 22 -10.17 14.66 -12.72
C GLU A 22 -10.16 15.60 -11.50
N THR A 23 -10.94 15.30 -10.47
CA THR A 23 -11.00 16.08 -9.22
C THR A 23 -9.82 15.77 -8.31
N CYS A 24 -9.29 14.55 -8.38
CA CYS A 24 -8.04 14.21 -7.72
C CYS A 24 -6.87 14.82 -8.51
N THR A 25 -6.12 15.70 -7.84
CA THR A 25 -4.99 16.42 -8.43
C THR A 25 -3.76 16.24 -7.55
N PRO A 26 -2.57 16.69 -7.97
CA PRO A 26 -1.39 16.66 -7.09
C PRO A 26 -1.56 17.40 -5.75
N THR A 27 -2.60 18.22 -5.60
CA THR A 27 -2.86 19.00 -4.38
C THR A 27 -4.25 18.74 -3.78
N VAL A 28 -5.01 17.78 -4.30
CA VAL A 28 -6.36 17.43 -3.82
C VAL A 28 -6.57 15.93 -3.95
N GLY A 29 -7.00 15.28 -2.86
CA GLY A 29 -7.37 13.86 -2.88
C GLY A 29 -6.23 12.90 -3.20
N ALA A 30 -6.57 11.63 -3.35
CA ALA A 30 -5.66 10.58 -3.79
C ALA A 30 -6.37 9.65 -4.79
N ILE A 31 -5.57 8.97 -5.61
CA ILE A 31 -6.09 8.00 -6.57
C ILE A 31 -5.74 6.59 -6.10
N VAL A 32 -6.69 5.67 -6.25
CA VAL A 32 -6.43 4.23 -6.12
C VAL A 32 -6.55 3.55 -7.48
N ALA A 33 -5.67 2.60 -7.73
CA ALA A 33 -5.69 1.74 -8.90
C ALA A 33 -5.80 0.27 -8.46
N VAL A 34 -6.61 -0.52 -9.14
CA VAL A 34 -6.72 -1.97 -8.89
C VAL A 34 -6.51 -2.70 -10.20
N ASP A 35 -5.53 -3.59 -10.22
CA ASP A 35 -5.22 -4.42 -11.38
C ASP A 35 -6.05 -5.71 -11.38
N PHE A 36 -7.03 -5.78 -12.28
CA PHE A 36 -7.82 -6.98 -12.52
C PHE A 36 -7.25 -7.89 -13.63
N GLY A 37 -6.05 -7.61 -14.14
CA GLY A 37 -5.34 -8.40 -15.15
C GLY A 37 -5.30 -9.90 -14.89
N PRO A 38 -4.99 -10.38 -13.67
CA PRO A 38 -5.03 -11.80 -13.30
C PRO A 38 -6.41 -12.47 -13.49
N PHE A 39 -7.46 -11.68 -13.65
CA PHE A 39 -8.85 -12.12 -13.83
C PHE A 39 -9.39 -11.77 -15.23
N GLY A 40 -8.52 -11.38 -16.17
CA GLY A 40 -8.89 -11.01 -17.54
C GLY A 40 -9.41 -9.58 -17.69
N GLY A 41 -9.20 -8.73 -16.68
CA GLY A 41 -9.50 -7.30 -16.74
C GLY A 41 -8.28 -6.45 -17.07
N GLY A 42 -8.38 -5.17 -16.75
CA GLY A 42 -7.26 -4.24 -16.75
C GLY A 42 -7.21 -3.44 -15.45
N VAL A 43 -6.43 -2.36 -15.46
CA VAL A 43 -6.34 -1.45 -14.32
C VAL A 43 -7.57 -0.54 -14.29
N VAL A 44 -8.28 -0.56 -13.16
CA VAL A 44 -9.40 0.36 -12.88
C VAL A 44 -8.93 1.39 -11.87
N ARG A 45 -9.32 2.67 -12.07
CA ARG A 45 -8.95 3.79 -11.20
C ARG A 45 -10.16 4.34 -10.46
N GLY A 46 -9.92 4.84 -9.26
CA GLY A 46 -10.88 5.55 -8.41
C GLY A 46 -10.26 6.78 -7.79
N CYS A 47 -11.07 7.81 -7.53
CA CYS A 47 -10.67 9.02 -6.84
C CYS A 47 -11.49 9.18 -5.55
N ASP A 48 -10.79 9.58 -4.49
CA ASP A 48 -11.38 10.13 -3.28
C ASP A 48 -10.68 11.45 -2.98
N THR A 49 -11.44 12.53 -2.87
CA THR A 49 -10.93 13.88 -2.59
C THR A 49 -10.54 14.09 -1.13
N THR A 50 -11.00 13.24 -0.22
CA THR A 50 -10.83 13.39 1.24
C THR A 50 -10.53 12.07 2.00
N PRO A 51 -9.68 11.17 1.50
CA PRO A 51 -9.46 9.89 2.15
C PRO A 51 -8.76 10.08 3.51
N THR A 52 -9.26 9.40 4.54
CA THR A 52 -8.57 9.39 5.85
C THR A 52 -7.79 8.11 6.10
N THR A 53 -8.00 7.07 5.28
CA THR A 53 -7.20 5.83 5.27
C THR A 53 -7.03 5.32 3.84
N GLY A 54 -6.05 4.44 3.61
CA GLY A 54 -5.93 3.70 2.35
C GLY A 54 -7.11 2.78 2.07
N TYR A 55 -7.75 2.25 3.12
CA TYR A 55 -8.96 1.44 3.01
C TYR A 55 -10.17 2.26 2.56
N GLU A 56 -10.34 3.45 3.12
CA GLU A 56 -11.36 4.41 2.66
C GLU A 56 -11.08 4.87 1.24
N LEU A 57 -9.84 5.20 0.90
CA LEU A 57 -9.47 5.53 -0.47
C LEU A 57 -9.88 4.41 -1.46
N LEU A 58 -9.66 3.14 -1.09
CA LEU A 58 -10.13 2.01 -1.92
C LEU A 58 -11.66 1.97 -2.02
N ARG A 59 -12.37 2.02 -0.90
CA ARG A 59 -13.83 1.87 -0.87
C ARG A 59 -14.53 3.05 -1.54
N ASP A 60 -14.18 4.25 -1.14
CA ASP A 60 -14.80 5.50 -1.54
C ASP A 60 -14.30 5.92 -2.94
N GLY A 61 -13.15 5.39 -3.38
CA GLY A 61 -12.74 5.33 -4.79
C GLY A 61 -13.58 4.40 -5.67
N GLY A 62 -14.68 3.82 -5.14
CA GLY A 62 -15.68 3.07 -5.90
C GLY A 62 -15.45 1.56 -5.99
N PHE A 63 -14.58 1.00 -5.15
CA PHE A 63 -14.33 -0.44 -5.10
C PHE A 63 -15.09 -1.10 -3.97
N THR A 64 -15.63 -2.29 -4.23
CA THR A 64 -16.26 -3.13 -3.20
C THR A 64 -15.23 -4.09 -2.63
N THR A 65 -15.13 -4.21 -1.31
CA THR A 65 -14.21 -5.11 -0.63
C THR A 65 -14.94 -6.24 0.12
N GLU A 66 -14.27 -7.37 0.26
CA GLU A 66 -14.63 -8.44 1.21
C GLU A 66 -13.39 -8.75 2.04
N GLY A 67 -13.51 -8.70 3.36
CA GLY A 67 -12.43 -9.09 4.28
C GLY A 67 -12.37 -10.58 4.55
N THR A 68 -11.43 -11.02 5.38
CA THR A 68 -11.45 -12.40 5.91
C THR A 68 -12.44 -12.51 7.08
N GLN A 69 -12.97 -13.71 7.30
CA GLN A 69 -13.83 -13.98 8.47
C GLN A 69 -13.03 -13.91 9.77
N HIS A 70 -11.78 -14.40 9.75
CA HIS A 70 -10.93 -14.43 10.94
C HIS A 70 -10.43 -13.04 11.36
N ASP A 71 -9.93 -12.25 10.40
CA ASP A 71 -9.21 -11.00 10.70
C ASP A 71 -10.02 -9.73 10.37
N GLY A 72 -11.22 -9.90 9.81
CA GLY A 72 -12.16 -8.82 9.55
C GLY A 72 -11.91 -8.04 8.25
N PRO A 73 -12.60 -6.90 8.07
CA PRO A 73 -12.62 -6.15 6.80
C PRO A 73 -11.27 -5.56 6.37
N GLY A 74 -10.38 -5.30 7.33
CA GLY A 74 -9.05 -4.73 7.05
C GLY A 74 -8.10 -5.71 6.35
N PHE A 75 -8.33 -7.02 6.49
CA PHE A 75 -7.63 -8.04 5.72
C PHE A 75 -8.39 -8.30 4.42
N ILE A 76 -8.10 -7.49 3.41
CA ILE A 76 -8.82 -7.50 2.13
C ILE A 76 -8.57 -8.82 1.41
N CYS A 77 -9.62 -9.61 1.33
CA CYS A 77 -9.63 -10.88 0.64
C CYS A 77 -10.10 -10.72 -0.80
N ARG A 78 -11.12 -9.88 -1.06
CA ARG A 78 -11.61 -9.61 -2.41
C ARG A 78 -11.75 -8.13 -2.70
N ILE A 79 -11.59 -7.79 -3.98
CA ILE A 79 -11.87 -6.48 -4.54
C ILE A 79 -12.73 -6.65 -5.79
N GLY A 80 -13.69 -5.75 -5.99
CA GLY A 80 -14.54 -5.66 -7.18
C GLY A 80 -14.81 -4.20 -7.54
N ASN A 81 -15.25 -3.95 -8.77
CA ASN A 81 -15.61 -2.61 -9.22
C ASN A 81 -16.71 -2.69 -10.29
N GLY A 82 -17.68 -1.78 -10.27
CA GLY A 82 -18.79 -1.77 -11.24
C GLY A 82 -18.34 -1.67 -12.70
N ALA A 83 -17.19 -1.03 -12.97
CA ALA A 83 -16.61 -0.91 -14.31
C ALA A 83 -16.02 -2.24 -14.84
N PHE A 84 -15.80 -3.23 -13.98
CA PHE A 84 -15.26 -4.53 -14.38
C PHE A 84 -16.18 -5.68 -13.98
N ASN A 85 -16.57 -6.48 -14.98
CA ASN A 85 -17.44 -7.65 -14.83
C ASN A 85 -18.67 -7.39 -13.95
N SER A 86 -19.31 -6.24 -14.13
CA SER A 86 -20.52 -5.81 -13.41
C SER A 86 -20.39 -5.85 -11.88
N GLY A 87 -19.21 -5.52 -11.33
CA GLY A 87 -19.00 -5.46 -9.88
C GLY A 87 -18.62 -6.79 -9.24
N LYS A 88 -18.39 -7.85 -10.02
CA LYS A 88 -17.95 -9.14 -9.47
C LYS A 88 -16.63 -8.98 -8.70
N GLN A 89 -16.60 -9.49 -7.47
CA GLN A 89 -15.41 -9.48 -6.63
C GLN A 89 -14.47 -10.66 -6.94
N TYR A 90 -13.18 -10.40 -6.82
CA TYR A 90 -12.10 -11.35 -7.10
C TYR A 90 -11.06 -11.37 -5.97
N PRO A 91 -10.39 -12.52 -5.74
CA PRO A 91 -10.62 -13.84 -6.34
C PRO A 91 -12.01 -14.38 -6.01
N THR A 92 -12.56 -15.24 -6.87
CA THR A 92 -13.90 -15.81 -6.65
C THR A 92 -13.93 -16.78 -5.46
N PRO A 93 -15.10 -17.07 -4.87
CA PRO A 93 -15.21 -18.03 -3.78
C PRO A 93 -14.68 -19.45 -4.10
N ALA A 94 -14.64 -19.83 -5.38
CA ALA A 94 -14.06 -21.09 -5.83
C ALA A 94 -12.52 -21.12 -5.72
N LYS A 95 -11.88 -19.93 -5.68
CA LYS A 95 -10.42 -19.77 -5.60
C LYS A 95 -9.97 -19.47 -4.18
N GLU A 96 -10.74 -18.69 -3.42
CA GLU A 96 -10.42 -18.30 -2.05
C GLU A 96 -11.71 -18.22 -1.22
N SER A 97 -11.75 -18.90 -0.09
CA SER A 97 -12.93 -18.96 0.78
C SER A 97 -13.08 -17.74 1.70
N CYS A 98 -12.01 -16.93 1.85
CA CYS A 98 -11.94 -15.79 2.76
C CYS A 98 -12.22 -16.15 4.23
N VAL A 99 -11.95 -17.40 4.63
CA VAL A 99 -12.10 -17.78 6.04
C VAL A 99 -10.88 -17.33 6.84
N LEU A 100 -9.69 -17.72 6.39
CA LEU A 100 -8.41 -17.40 7.01
C LEU A 100 -7.64 -16.39 6.15
N THR A 101 -6.61 -15.78 6.72
CA THR A 101 -5.67 -14.95 5.99
C THR A 101 -5.10 -15.72 4.79
N PRO A 102 -5.14 -15.15 3.57
CA PRO A 102 -4.68 -15.85 2.37
C PRO A 102 -3.25 -16.36 2.52
N GLN A 103 -3.00 -17.60 2.09
CA GLN A 103 -1.66 -18.18 2.10
C GLN A 103 -0.76 -17.42 1.12
N ALA A 104 0.56 -17.36 1.38
CA ALA A 104 1.56 -16.60 0.61
C ALA A 104 1.63 -16.91 -0.91
N GLY A 105 0.85 -17.85 -1.41
CA GLY A 105 0.77 -18.20 -2.83
C GLY A 105 0.05 -17.18 -3.72
N ALA A 106 -0.92 -16.41 -3.21
CA ALA A 106 -1.49 -15.25 -3.91
C ALA A 106 -2.40 -14.42 -2.98
N TYR A 107 -2.21 -13.09 -2.97
CA TYR A 107 -3.06 -12.15 -2.24
C TYR A 107 -3.08 -10.79 -2.96
N TRP A 108 -3.95 -9.89 -2.51
CA TRP A 108 -3.96 -8.50 -2.94
C TRP A 108 -2.80 -7.74 -2.26
N SER A 109 -1.69 -7.59 -2.96
CA SER A 109 -0.55 -6.79 -2.51
C SER A 109 -0.84 -5.30 -2.66
N TYR A 110 -0.35 -4.52 -1.69
CA TYR A 110 -0.65 -3.11 -1.54
C TYR A 110 0.58 -2.25 -1.80
N TRP A 111 0.45 -1.29 -2.71
CA TRP A 111 1.55 -0.49 -3.23
C TRP A 111 1.22 0.98 -3.15
N ILE A 112 2.23 1.81 -2.90
CA ILE A 112 2.08 3.23 -2.65
C ILE A 112 3.12 4.02 -3.43
N ALA A 113 2.74 5.23 -3.84
CA ALA A 113 3.66 6.21 -4.38
C ALA A 113 3.18 7.65 -4.12
N SER A 114 4.03 8.45 -3.48
CA SER A 114 3.80 9.88 -3.24
C SER A 114 4.07 10.72 -4.51
N PRO A 115 3.62 11.98 -4.58
CA PRO A 115 3.91 12.87 -5.70
C PRO A 115 5.40 12.89 -6.09
N GLY A 116 5.68 12.75 -7.39
CA GLY A 116 7.04 12.76 -7.94
C GLY A 116 7.79 11.42 -7.83
N GLN A 117 7.22 10.40 -7.19
CA GLN A 117 7.78 9.05 -7.22
C GLN A 117 7.36 8.32 -8.51
N ALA A 118 8.36 7.87 -9.27
CA ALA A 118 8.18 7.16 -10.53
C ALA A 118 8.10 5.62 -10.37
N SER A 119 8.23 5.10 -9.15
CA SER A 119 8.23 3.67 -8.86
C SER A 119 7.35 3.34 -7.67
N TRP A 120 6.68 2.19 -7.74
CA TRP A 120 5.90 1.65 -6.63
C TRP A 120 6.77 1.14 -5.48
N SER A 121 6.38 1.49 -4.26
CA SER A 121 6.86 0.89 -3.03
C SER A 121 5.80 -0.05 -2.46
N TYR A 122 6.20 -1.21 -1.98
CA TYR A 122 5.32 -2.07 -1.21
C TYR A 122 4.98 -1.36 0.11
N SER A 123 3.71 -1.33 0.49
CA SER A 123 3.29 -0.57 1.67
C SER A 123 3.81 -1.25 2.94
N PRO A 124 4.53 -0.55 3.83
CA PRO A 124 4.91 -1.08 5.14
C PRO A 124 3.73 -1.10 6.12
N LEU A 125 2.65 -0.39 5.80
CA LEU A 125 1.43 -0.30 6.61
C LEU A 125 0.25 -1.00 5.94
N GLY A 126 -0.65 -1.54 6.75
CA GLY A 126 -1.96 -1.97 6.29
C GLY A 126 -2.79 -0.79 5.79
N ALA A 127 -3.78 -1.06 4.93
CA ALA A 127 -4.63 -0.02 4.34
C ALA A 127 -5.45 0.77 5.39
N MET A 128 -5.73 0.16 6.54
CA MET A 128 -6.41 0.82 7.66
C MET A 128 -5.54 1.87 8.36
N ASP A 129 -4.22 1.67 8.34
CA ASP A 129 -3.26 2.53 9.07
C ASP A 129 -2.61 3.58 8.16
N ARG A 130 -2.46 3.29 6.87
CA ARG A 130 -1.94 4.27 5.91
C ARG A 130 -2.85 5.48 5.83
N LYS A 131 -2.26 6.68 5.88
CA LYS A 131 -2.92 7.99 5.74
C LYS A 131 -2.52 8.65 4.41
N PRO A 132 -3.31 8.49 3.33
CA PRO A 132 -2.99 9.09 2.04
C PRO A 132 -2.92 10.62 2.14
N LYS A 133 -1.94 11.22 1.46
CA LYS A 133 -1.82 12.67 1.29
C LYS A 133 -2.35 13.10 -0.07
N ALA A 134 -2.58 14.40 -0.21
CA ALA A 134 -2.96 14.99 -1.48
C ALA A 134 -1.95 14.63 -2.59
N GLY A 135 -2.45 14.11 -3.70
CA GLY A 135 -1.66 13.66 -4.85
C GLY A 135 -1.02 12.28 -4.69
N ASP A 136 -1.21 11.58 -3.59
CA ASP A 136 -0.77 10.18 -3.47
C ASP A 136 -1.51 9.29 -4.48
N VAL A 137 -0.83 8.21 -4.88
CA VAL A 137 -1.46 7.10 -5.58
C VAL A 137 -1.19 5.78 -4.89
N ASP A 138 -2.22 4.96 -4.85
CA ASP A 138 -2.20 3.62 -4.26
C ASP A 138 -2.55 2.59 -5.32
N ALA A 139 -1.99 1.39 -5.21
CA ALA A 139 -2.28 0.30 -6.11
C ALA A 139 -2.50 -1.03 -5.39
N TRP A 140 -3.42 -1.83 -5.92
CA TRP A 140 -3.71 -3.19 -5.50
C TRP A 140 -3.50 -4.16 -6.65
N VAL A 141 -2.69 -5.19 -6.43
CA VAL A 141 -2.35 -6.21 -7.44
C VAL A 141 -2.54 -7.60 -6.85
N PHE A 142 -3.15 -8.51 -7.60
CA PHE A 142 -3.34 -9.88 -7.11
C PHE A 142 -2.23 -10.81 -7.61
N GLY A 143 -1.46 -11.42 -6.69
CA GLY A 143 -0.40 -12.35 -7.08
C GLY A 143 0.46 -12.85 -5.93
N ALA A 144 1.40 -13.75 -6.26
CA ALA A 144 2.40 -14.24 -5.32
C ALA A 144 3.43 -13.13 -5.06
N THR A 145 3.34 -12.48 -3.90
CA THR A 145 4.21 -11.37 -3.52
C THR A 145 5.01 -11.79 -2.29
N ASP A 146 6.34 -11.76 -2.39
CA ASP A 146 7.22 -12.00 -1.25
C ASP A 146 7.10 -10.88 -0.20
N VAL A 147 7.58 -11.12 1.02
CA VAL A 147 7.47 -10.17 2.14
C VAL A 147 8.10 -8.81 1.81
N GLY A 148 9.11 -8.79 0.94
CA GLY A 148 9.79 -7.58 0.50
C GLY A 148 9.15 -6.86 -0.69
N GLY A 149 8.07 -7.38 -1.28
CA GLY A 149 7.45 -6.78 -2.46
C GLY A 149 8.38 -6.71 -3.68
N THR A 150 9.26 -7.69 -3.85
CA THR A 150 10.12 -7.82 -5.02
C THR A 150 9.48 -8.64 -6.14
N THR A 151 8.47 -9.46 -5.82
CA THR A 151 7.68 -10.22 -6.81
C THR A 151 6.27 -9.65 -6.96
N SER A 152 5.65 -9.85 -8.13
CA SER A 152 4.28 -9.39 -8.45
C SER A 152 4.03 -7.89 -8.21
N ARG A 153 5.04 -7.05 -8.47
CA ARG A 153 4.90 -5.58 -8.52
C ARG A 153 3.88 -5.17 -9.60
N PRO A 154 3.25 -3.99 -9.47
CA PRO A 154 2.40 -3.46 -10.53
C PRO A 154 3.17 -3.37 -11.86
N ALA A 155 2.53 -3.81 -12.95
CA ALA A 155 3.09 -3.73 -14.29
C ALA A 155 2.93 -2.35 -14.95
N PHE A 156 2.25 -1.43 -14.29
CA PHE A 156 2.06 -0.02 -14.66
C PHE A 156 2.84 0.87 -13.70
N THR A 157 3.12 2.11 -14.09
CA THR A 157 3.82 3.11 -13.27
C THR A 157 2.84 3.92 -12.41
N PRO A 158 3.30 4.56 -11.32
CA PRO A 158 2.49 5.55 -10.60
C PRO A 158 1.92 6.65 -11.50
N ASP A 159 2.71 7.10 -12.48
CA ASP A 159 2.30 8.21 -13.35
C ASP A 159 1.20 7.81 -14.34
N ASP A 160 1.15 6.55 -14.77
CA ASP A 160 0.06 6.01 -15.63
C ASP A 160 -1.32 6.16 -14.97
N VAL A 161 -1.37 6.17 -13.64
CA VAL A 161 -2.65 6.22 -12.91
C VAL A 161 -2.98 7.59 -12.35
N ARG A 162 -2.02 8.50 -12.23
CA ARG A 162 -2.31 9.90 -11.83
C ARG A 162 -3.28 10.55 -12.81
N ALA A 163 -4.07 11.53 -12.36
CA ALA A 163 -5.10 12.19 -13.18
C ALA A 163 -4.58 12.90 -14.46
N LYS A 164 -3.26 13.08 -14.59
CA LYS A 164 -2.60 13.58 -15.81
C LYS A 164 -1.95 12.49 -16.67
N GLY A 165 -1.89 11.26 -16.18
CA GLY A 165 -1.53 10.06 -16.94
C GLY A 165 -2.75 9.49 -17.64
N GLY A 166 -2.64 9.31 -18.95
CA GLY A 166 -3.58 8.47 -19.69
C GLY A 166 -3.57 7.05 -19.11
N ALA A 167 -4.67 6.31 -19.26
CA ALA A 167 -4.66 4.88 -18.92
C ALA A 167 -3.47 4.18 -19.61
N PRO A 168 -2.72 3.30 -18.92
CA PRO A 168 -1.55 2.67 -19.51
C PRO A 168 -1.94 1.89 -20.77
N ASP A 169 -1.24 2.15 -21.88
CA ASP A 169 -1.32 1.39 -23.12
C ASP A 169 -0.66 0.01 -22.90
N PRO A 170 -1.18 -1.14 -23.38
CA PRO A 170 -0.66 -2.47 -23.05
C PRO A 170 0.74 -2.81 -23.60
N SER A 171 1.57 -1.84 -24.00
CA SER A 171 2.85 -2.14 -24.64
C SER A 171 3.88 -1.02 -24.48
N GLU A 172 4.39 -0.81 -23.27
CA GLU A 172 5.72 -0.19 -23.14
C GLU A 172 6.58 -0.96 -22.13
N THR A 173 7.69 -1.50 -22.63
CA THR A 173 8.76 -2.07 -21.82
C THR A 173 9.66 -0.91 -21.38
N PRO A 174 9.86 -0.64 -20.07
CA PRO A 174 10.62 0.53 -19.65
C PRO A 174 12.08 0.46 -20.11
N THR A 175 12.48 1.42 -20.95
CA THR A 175 13.89 1.72 -21.27
C THR A 175 14.11 3.15 -20.83
N ASP A 176 15.01 3.35 -19.85
CA ASP A 176 15.74 4.61 -19.52
C ASP A 176 15.92 4.85 -18.01
N GLY A 177 16.35 3.81 -17.28
CA GLY A 177 17.06 3.93 -16.00
C GLY A 177 18.49 3.41 -16.12
N PRO A 178 19.41 3.72 -15.18
CA PRO A 178 20.77 3.16 -15.18
C PRO A 178 20.71 1.63 -15.32
N SER A 179 21.29 1.11 -16.39
CA SER A 179 21.26 -0.32 -16.72
C SER A 179 22.13 -1.12 -15.75
N VAL A 180 21.52 -1.63 -14.69
CA VAL A 180 22.00 -2.84 -14.01
C VAL A 180 21.24 -4.03 -14.60
N PRO A 181 21.92 -5.07 -15.10
CA PRO A 181 21.25 -6.26 -15.63
C PRO A 181 20.28 -6.85 -14.60
N VAL A 182 19.08 -7.22 -15.06
CA VAL A 182 18.08 -7.92 -14.24
C VAL A 182 18.74 -9.13 -13.58
N GLY A 183 18.68 -9.20 -12.24
CA GLY A 183 19.35 -10.24 -11.44
C GLY A 183 20.70 -9.85 -10.82
N LYS A 184 21.18 -8.61 -10.98
CA LYS A 184 22.33 -8.08 -10.24
C LYS A 184 21.91 -6.91 -9.34
N ILE A 185 22.06 -7.10 -8.03
CA ILE A 185 21.89 -6.03 -7.04
C ILE A 185 23.22 -5.27 -6.93
N ASP A 186 23.20 -3.96 -7.16
CA ASP A 186 24.30 -3.07 -6.79
C ASP A 186 24.22 -2.81 -5.29
N VAL A 187 24.93 -3.65 -4.54
CA VAL A 187 24.95 -3.65 -3.07
C VAL A 187 25.49 -2.31 -2.51
N PRO A 188 26.57 -1.71 -3.03
CA PRO A 188 26.98 -0.36 -2.65
C PRO A 188 25.92 0.72 -2.90
N ALA A 189 25.20 0.69 -4.02
CA ALA A 189 24.15 1.65 -4.31
C ALA A 189 22.96 1.47 -3.34
N ALA A 190 22.56 0.23 -3.06
CA ALA A 190 21.52 -0.08 -2.09
C ALA A 190 21.88 0.46 -0.68
N ALA A 191 23.12 0.32 -0.24
CA ALA A 191 23.57 0.86 1.05
C ALA A 191 23.50 2.39 1.13
N ARG A 192 23.82 3.09 0.03
CA ARG A 192 23.68 4.55 -0.03
C ARG A 192 22.22 4.96 0.08
N TRP A 193 21.33 4.25 -0.62
CA TRP A 193 19.90 4.48 -0.53
C TRP A 193 19.38 4.25 0.90
N VAL A 194 19.73 3.13 1.54
CA VAL A 194 19.36 2.87 2.95
C VAL A 194 19.87 3.97 3.88
N THR A 195 21.10 4.45 3.68
CA THR A 195 21.65 5.56 4.48
C THR A 195 20.84 6.85 4.33
N GLN A 196 20.28 7.11 3.14
CA GLN A 196 19.43 8.29 2.89
C GLN A 196 18.06 8.18 3.55
N GLN A 197 17.58 6.97 3.86
CA GLN A 197 16.31 6.75 4.57
C GLN A 197 16.42 6.92 6.10
N LEU A 198 17.63 7.07 6.63
CA LEU A 198 17.84 7.26 8.06
C LEU A 198 17.52 8.71 8.49
N HIS A 199 16.54 8.86 9.38
CA HIS A 199 16.28 10.10 10.11
C HIS A 199 17.50 10.46 10.98
N ASP A 200 18.01 11.67 10.78
CA ASP A 200 19.27 12.18 11.36
C ASP A 200 20.47 11.22 11.21
N GLY A 201 20.41 10.31 10.24
CA GLY A 201 21.44 9.30 10.00
C GLY A 201 21.54 8.21 11.07
N SER A 202 20.50 7.96 11.89
CA SER A 202 20.58 7.00 13.00
C SER A 202 19.43 6.01 13.12
N HIS A 203 18.24 6.32 12.63
CA HIS A 203 17.09 5.41 12.71
C HIS A 203 16.14 5.63 11.55
N VAL A 204 15.29 4.65 11.31
CA VAL A 204 14.16 4.81 10.40
C VAL A 204 12.96 5.25 11.23
N VAL A 205 12.17 6.18 10.69
CA VAL A 205 10.85 6.55 11.20
C VAL A 205 9.81 6.13 10.18
N ASP A 206 8.61 5.78 10.64
CA ASP A 206 7.48 5.64 9.73
C ASP A 206 7.16 6.99 9.08
N GLU A 207 6.63 6.99 7.86
CA GLU A 207 6.36 8.23 7.15
C GLU A 207 5.35 9.11 7.92
N GLY A 208 5.76 10.35 8.27
CA GLY A 208 4.95 11.28 9.06
C GLY A 208 4.98 11.04 10.57
N SER A 209 5.80 10.08 11.04
CA SER A 209 6.11 9.87 12.44
C SER A 209 7.45 10.52 12.79
N GLU A 210 7.54 11.07 13.99
CA GLU A 210 8.82 11.45 14.62
C GLU A 210 9.32 10.34 15.56
N THR A 211 8.51 9.30 15.78
CA THR A 211 8.86 8.17 16.64
C THR A 211 9.71 7.17 15.87
N PRO A 212 10.85 6.74 16.42
CA PRO A 212 11.68 5.71 15.80
C PRO A 212 10.92 4.40 15.59
N ASN A 213 10.99 3.88 14.37
CA ASN A 213 10.60 2.51 14.08
C ASN A 213 11.80 1.60 14.28
N TYR A 214 11.86 0.93 15.42
CA TYR A 214 12.97 0.06 15.80
C TYR A 214 13.09 -1.21 14.93
N PHE A 215 11.98 -1.70 14.37
CA PHE A 215 11.99 -2.83 13.45
C PHE A 215 12.68 -2.46 12.13
N LEU A 216 12.23 -1.40 11.47
CA LEU A 216 12.85 -0.90 10.23
C LEU A 216 14.29 -0.42 10.46
N THR A 217 14.58 0.15 11.63
CA THR A 217 15.95 0.52 12.02
C THR A 217 16.86 -0.71 12.12
N THR A 218 16.33 -1.84 12.58
CA THR A 218 17.05 -3.12 12.64
C THR A 218 17.32 -3.68 11.24
N GLU A 219 16.34 -3.60 10.33
CA GLU A 219 16.53 -4.00 8.94
C GLU A 219 17.58 -3.14 8.22
N ALA A 220 17.57 -1.83 8.45
CA ALA A 220 18.59 -0.92 7.94
C ALA A 220 19.99 -1.31 8.44
N ALA A 221 20.12 -1.72 9.71
CA ALA A 221 21.38 -2.21 10.25
C ALA A 221 21.88 -3.47 9.52
N TYR A 222 21.00 -4.45 9.27
CA TYR A 222 21.35 -5.65 8.51
C TYR A 222 21.76 -5.33 7.07
N ALA A 223 21.04 -4.45 6.39
CA ALA A 223 21.35 -4.05 5.03
C ALA A 223 22.72 -3.34 4.93
N LEU A 224 23.01 -2.41 5.83
CA LEU A 224 24.30 -1.71 5.89
C LEU A 224 25.46 -2.66 6.22
N ALA A 225 25.25 -3.58 7.17
CA ALA A 225 26.25 -4.59 7.51
C ALA A 225 26.55 -5.54 6.34
N ALA A 226 25.51 -6.00 5.63
CA ALA A 226 25.64 -6.87 4.47
C ALA A 226 26.37 -6.18 3.30
N ALA A 227 26.26 -4.87 3.18
CA ALA A 227 26.79 -4.15 2.03
C ALA A 227 28.26 -3.72 2.11
N GLY A 228 28.83 -3.63 3.31
CA GLY A 228 30.22 -3.18 3.47
C GLY A 228 30.85 -3.46 4.82
N GLY A 229 30.17 -4.20 5.71
CA GLY A 229 30.64 -4.43 7.07
C GLY A 229 30.55 -3.17 7.95
N ARG A 230 31.59 -2.88 8.74
CA ARG A 230 31.61 -1.73 9.66
C ARG A 230 31.63 -0.41 8.89
N SER A 231 30.73 0.50 9.24
CA SER A 231 30.68 1.85 8.68
C SER A 231 30.18 2.84 9.73
N PRO A 232 30.53 4.14 9.63
CA PRO A 232 30.03 5.16 10.56
C PRO A 232 28.50 5.27 10.59
N ALA A 233 27.83 4.97 9.47
CA ALA A 233 26.37 4.92 9.41
C ALA A 233 25.82 3.73 10.21
N LEU A 234 26.39 2.54 10.02
CA LEU A 234 26.03 1.35 10.80
C LEU A 234 26.30 1.56 12.30
N ASP A 235 27.40 2.19 12.67
CA ASP A 235 27.74 2.45 14.07
C ASP A 235 26.68 3.35 14.75
N LYS A 236 26.18 4.37 14.04
CA LYS A 236 25.09 5.22 14.53
C LYS A 236 23.78 4.46 14.70
N VAL A 237 23.43 3.62 13.72
CA VAL A 237 22.23 2.79 13.77
C VAL A 237 22.28 1.80 14.93
N VAL A 238 23.40 1.10 15.09
CA VAL A 238 23.62 0.16 16.21
C VAL A 238 23.57 0.88 17.55
N ALA A 239 24.19 2.05 17.67
CA ALA A 239 24.12 2.84 18.90
C ALA A 239 22.68 3.26 19.24
N ARG A 240 21.88 3.62 18.21
CA ARG A 240 20.48 4.01 18.40
C ARG A 240 19.60 2.84 18.85
N LEU A 241 19.80 1.66 18.26
CA LEU A 241 19.14 0.41 18.66
C LEU A 241 19.50 0.03 20.10
N ALA A 242 20.78 0.13 20.47
CA ALA A 242 21.26 -0.17 21.83
C ALA A 242 20.71 0.81 22.88
N ALA A 243 20.46 2.07 22.51
CA ALA A 243 19.83 3.04 23.40
C ALA A 243 18.30 2.85 23.52
N GLY A 244 17.67 2.24 22.51
CA GLY A 244 16.23 2.07 22.40
C GLY A 244 15.69 0.71 22.83
N THR A 245 16.52 -0.16 23.39
CA THR A 245 16.15 -1.57 23.70
C THR A 245 14.93 -1.69 24.61
N GLY A 246 14.73 -0.73 25.53
CA GLY A 246 13.56 -0.71 26.40
C GLY A 246 12.27 -0.40 25.64
N GLU A 247 12.28 0.59 24.75
CA GLU A 247 11.13 0.93 23.91
C GLU A 247 10.85 -0.18 22.89
N TYR A 248 11.90 -0.81 22.36
CA TYR A 248 11.78 -1.95 21.46
C TYR A 248 11.19 -3.19 22.13
N ALA A 249 11.67 -3.53 23.33
CA ALA A 249 11.21 -4.72 24.05
C ALA A 249 9.85 -4.51 24.73
N TYR A 250 9.37 -3.28 24.86
CA TYR A 250 8.13 -2.95 25.55
C TYR A 250 7.39 -1.84 24.81
N ALA A 251 6.94 -2.13 23.59
CA ALA A 251 6.30 -1.13 22.71
C ALA A 251 5.04 -0.50 23.31
N ALA A 252 4.32 -1.24 24.17
CA ALA A 252 3.15 -0.76 24.89
C ALA A 252 3.46 -0.23 26.31
N GLY A 253 4.74 -0.22 26.71
CA GLY A 253 5.23 0.34 27.96
C GLY A 253 5.79 -0.71 28.94
N PRO A 254 6.64 -0.29 29.90
CA PRO A 254 7.48 -1.18 30.71
C PRO A 254 6.73 -2.04 31.73
N LYS A 255 5.40 -1.90 31.82
CA LYS A 255 4.53 -2.71 32.68
C LYS A 255 3.72 -3.74 31.89
N GLU A 256 3.82 -3.72 30.57
CA GLU A 256 3.12 -4.62 29.68
C GLU A 256 4.04 -5.75 29.23
N ALA A 257 3.46 -6.83 28.69
CA ALA A 257 4.25 -7.92 28.14
C ALA A 257 5.08 -7.42 26.94
N PRO A 258 6.30 -7.97 26.74
CA PRO A 258 7.08 -7.71 25.54
C PRO A 258 6.34 -8.01 24.24
#